data_AF-Q768W9-F1
#
_entry.id   AF-Q768W9-F1
#
_cell.length_a   1.000
_cell.length_b   1.000
_cell.length_c   1.000
_cell.angle_alpha   90.00
_cell.angle_beta   90.00
_cell.angle_gamma   90.00
#
_symmetry.space_group_name_H-M   'P 1'
#
loop_
_entity.id
_entity.type
_entity.pdbx_description
1 polymer ?
#
loop_
_entity_poly.entity_id
_entity_poly.type
_entity_poly.pdbx_seq_one_letter_code
_entity_poly.pdbx_strand_id
1 'polypeptide(L)' 'YHPEPRVASIVASHFKPEFLLSVKETGKVLFVDYTDLDHLKTTEVAADRFLHDGG' A
#
# COMPACT_ATOMS: atom_id res chain seq x y z
N TYR A 1 -3.95 14.80 18.69
CA TYR A 1 -3.45 13.49 18.23
C TYR A 1 -3.83 13.38 16.77
N HIS A 2 -2.86 13.50 15.87
CA HIS A 2 -3.05 13.36 14.42
C HIS A 2 -2.45 11.99 14.06
N PRO A 3 -3.26 10.94 13.81
CA PRO A 3 -2.72 9.68 13.36
C PRO A 3 -2.40 9.84 11.87
N GLU A 4 -1.26 10.44 11.55
CA GLU A 4 -0.74 10.46 10.18
C GLU A 4 -0.34 9.03 9.81
N PRO A 5 -1.02 8.39 8.84
CA PRO A 5 -0.68 7.03 8.44
C PRO A 5 0.72 7.01 7.81
N ARG A 6 1.61 6.19 8.34
CA ARG A 6 2.97 6.03 7.80
C ARG A 6 3.01 4.85 6.83
N VAL A 7 3.68 5.05 5.69
CA VAL A 7 3.94 3.97 4.74
C VAL A 7 5.04 3.07 5.31
N ALA A 8 4.74 1.77 5.39
CA ALA A 8 5.65 0.76 5.88
C ALA A 8 6.68 0.37 4.83
N SER A 9 6.20 0.14 3.62
CA SER A 9 6.96 -0.35 2.49
C SER A 9 6.25 -0.02 1.18
N ILE A 10 7.06 0.11 0.14
CA ILE A 10 6.64 0.29 -1.26
C ILE A 10 7.38 -0.76 -2.06
N VAL A 11 6.65 -1.61 -2.78
CA VAL A 11 7.22 -2.62 -3.66
C VAL A 11 6.71 -2.40 -5.07
N ALA A 12 7.61 -2.25 -6.03
CA ALA A 12 7.28 -2.09 -7.45
C ALA A 12 7.32 -3.45 -8.17
N SER A 13 6.38 -3.67 -9.08
CA SER A 13 6.43 -4.80 -10.00
C SER A 13 7.47 -4.57 -11.09
N HIS A 14 8.21 -5.62 -11.46
CA HIS A 14 9.14 -5.60 -12.59
C HIS A 14 8.46 -5.87 -13.94
N PHE A 15 7.19 -6.27 -13.93
CA PHE A 15 6.47 -6.75 -15.11
C PHE A 15 5.30 -5.87 -15.52
N LYS A 16 4.77 -5.07 -14.59
CA LYS A 16 3.62 -4.19 -14.79
C LYS A 16 3.83 -2.88 -14.03
N PRO A 17 3.24 -1.77 -14.48
CA PRO A 17 3.30 -0.50 -13.76
C PRO A 17 2.37 -0.54 -12.53
N GLU A 18 2.76 -1.31 -11.52
CA GLU A 18 1.99 -1.52 -10.29
C GLU A 18 2.87 -1.38 -9.04
N PHE A 19 2.35 -0.69 -8.02
CA PHE A 19 2.91 -0.65 -6.67
C PHE A 19 2.05 -1.43 -5.68
N LEU A 20 2.72 -2.13 -4.76
CA LEU A 20 2.13 -2.64 -3.54
C LEU A 20 2.61 -1.77 -2.37
N LEU A 21 1.68 -1.10 -1.72
CA LEU A 21 1.93 -0.21 -0.58
C LEU A 21 1.39 -0.86 0.69
N SER A 22 2.22 -0.94 1.73
CA SER A 22 1.75 -1.33 3.06
C SER A 22 1.63 -0.09 3.94
N VAL A 23 0.45 0.13 4.53
CA VAL A 23 0.15 1.30 5.38
C VAL A 23 0.01 0.83 6.82
N LYS A 24 1.01 1.17 7.67
CA LYS A 24 1.19 0.58 9.02
C LYS A 24 -0.02 0.84 9.91
N GLU A 25 -0.34 2.10 10.17
CA GLU A 25 -1.37 2.48 11.13
C GLU A 25 -2.78 2.00 10.74
N THR A 26 -3.02 1.72 9.45
CA THR A 26 -4.34 1.31 8.98
C THR A 26 -4.50 -0.20 8.81
N GLY A 27 -3.42 -0.98 8.83
CA GLY A 27 -3.47 -2.43 8.56
C GLY A 27 -3.98 -2.72 7.14
N LYS A 28 -3.60 -1.90 6.16
CA LYS A 28 -4.08 -2.00 4.78
C LYS A 28 -2.92 -2.19 3.82
N VAL A 29 -3.16 -3.02 2.82
CA VAL A 29 -2.30 -3.13 1.63
C VAL A 29 -3.05 -2.51 0.46
N LEU A 30 -2.40 -1.58 -0.23
CA LEU A 30 -2.92 -0.94 -1.43
C LEU A 30 -2.17 -1.47 -2.64
N PHE A 31 -2.92 -1.93 -3.64
CA PHE A 31 -2.42 -2.15 -4.99
C PHE A 31 -2.74 -0.91 -5.80
N VAL A 32 -1.72 -0.28 -6.36
CA VAL A 32 -1.84 0.94 -7.17
C VAL A 32 -1.35 0.63 -8.57
N ASP A 33 -2.26 0.59 -9.53
CA ASP A 33 -1.96 0.51 -10.96
C ASP A 33 -1.77 1.93 -11.49
N TYR A 34 -0.57 2.19 -12.02
CA TYR A 34 -0.15 3.47 -12.58
C TYR A 34 0.12 3.38 -14.08
N THR A 35 -0.53 2.44 -14.78
CA THR A 35 -0.50 2.37 -16.26
C THR A 35 -0.98 3.68 -16.89
N ASP A 36 -1.98 4.32 -16.29
CA ASP A 36 -2.49 5.64 -16.66
C ASP A 36 -2.29 6.59 -15.47
N LEU A 37 -1.38 7.55 -15.63
CA LEU A 37 -1.07 8.53 -14.57
C LEU A 37 -2.20 9.55 -14.36
N ASP A 38 -3.07 9.74 -15.34
CA ASP A 38 -4.25 10.60 -15.22
C ASP A 38 -5.40 9.89 -14.50
N HIS A 39 -5.43 8.55 -14.56
CA HIS A 39 -6.49 7.72 -13.96
C HIS A 39 -5.93 6.54 -13.15
N LEU A 40 -5.28 6.85 -12.03
CA LEU A 40 -4.77 5.84 -11.11
C LEU A 40 -5.89 4.93 -10.61
N LYS A 41 -5.68 3.61 -10.71
CA LYS A 41 -6.60 2.62 -10.16
C LYS A 41 -6.01 2.03 -8.89
N THR A 42 -6.78 2.07 -7.81
CA THR A 42 -6.36 1.52 -6.51
C THR A 42 -7.30 0.42 -6.05
N THR A 43 -6.72 -0.63 -5.46
CA THR A 43 -7.46 -1.71 -4.79
C THR A 43 -6.94 -1.87 -3.37
N GLU A 44 -7.85 -1.84 -2.41
CA GLU A 44 -7.51 -1.99 -0.99
C GLU A 44 -7.79 -3.41 -0.51
N VAL A 45 -6.82 -3.99 0.18
CA VAL A 45 -6.94 -5.28 0.85
C VAL A 45 -6.65 -5.07 2.34
N ALA A 46 -7.56 -5.54 3.19
CA ALA A 46 -7.33 -5.56 4.62
C ALA A 46 -6.20 -6.57 4.92
N ALA A 47 -5.12 -6.09 5.53
CA ALA A 47 -4.08 -6.94 6.06
C ALA A 47 -4.41 -7.26 7.53
N ASP A 48 -4.21 -8.51 7.94
CA ASP A 48 -4.41 -8.89 9.33
C ASP A 48 -3.55 -8.01 10.25
N ARG A 49 -4.14 -7.57 11.37
CA ARG A 49 -3.56 -6.62 12.34
C ARG A 49 -2.26 -7.11 13.02
N PHE A 50 -1.71 -8.25 12.61
CA PHE A 50 -0.49 -8.84 13.15
C PHE A 50 0.79 -8.37 12.45
N LEU A 51 0.69 -7.58 11.38
CA LEU A 51 1.84 -6.97 10.70
C LEU A 51 2.26 -5.63 11.31
N HIS A 52 1.97 -5.41 12.60
CA HIS A 52 2.11 -4.12 13.25
C HIS A 52 3.52 -3.83 13.79
N ASP A 53 4.33 -4.85 14.08
CA ASP A 53 5.67 -4.70 14.64
C ASP A 53 6.62 -5.66 13.93
N GLY A 54 7.62 -5.10 13.24
CA GLY A 54 8.45 -5.81 12.25
C GLY A 54 9.05 -7.13 12.73
N GLY A 55 9.03 -8.11 11.83
CA GLY A 55 10.05 -9.16 11.76
C GLY A 55 11.22 -8.71 10.91
#